data_AF-A0A7Y0WAL3-F1
#
_entry.id   AF-A0A7Y0WAL3-F1
#
_cell.length_a   1.000
_cell.length_b   1.000
_cell.length_c   1.000
_cell.angle_alpha   90.00
_cell.angle_beta   90.00
_cell.angle_gamma   90.00
#
_symmetry.space_group_name_H-M   'P 1'
#
loop_
_entity.id
_entity.type
_entity.pdbx_description
1 polymer ?
#
loop_
_entity_poly.entity_id
_entity_poly.type
_entity_poly.pdbx_seq_one_letter_code
_entity_poly.pdbx_strand_id
1 'polypeptide(L)'
;METSENALDTPLKLSNGDQFEHGEQRFAVTIEPDEDGTTPYDADLPTLLSDERKAAWENKQWHYVFVLVTAVDQDGNDIEIDGFDTSRAYARVESDADIEAIVRPLCDEINQDLEIAGYSPDSSKQRM
;
A
#
# COMPACT_ATOMS: atom_id res chain seq x y z
N MET A 1 -28.14 -8.04 -29.37
CA MET A 1 -27.88 -6.99 -28.37
C MET A 1 -27.40 -7.72 -27.13
N GLU A 2 -26.12 -8.06 -27.10
CA GLU A 2 -25.49 -8.68 -25.95
C GLU A 2 -25.02 -7.56 -25.05
N THR A 3 -25.55 -7.55 -23.83
CA THR A 3 -25.18 -6.65 -22.75
C THR A 3 -23.72 -6.90 -22.42
N SER A 4 -22.86 -5.92 -22.71
CA SER A 4 -21.52 -5.85 -22.14
C SER A 4 -21.67 -5.94 -20.63
N GLU A 5 -21.26 -7.07 -20.07
CA GLU A 5 -21.13 -7.24 -18.64
C GLU A 5 -20.11 -6.21 -18.19
N ASN A 6 -20.63 -5.17 -17.55
CA ASN A 6 -19.88 -4.18 -16.81
C ASN A 6 -18.94 -4.98 -15.91
N ALA A 7 -17.63 -4.90 -16.15
CA ALA A 7 -16.62 -5.50 -15.29
C ALA A 7 -16.76 -4.86 -13.92
N LEU A 8 -17.63 -5.45 -13.10
CA LEU A 8 -17.80 -5.17 -11.70
C LEU A 8 -16.43 -5.36 -11.08
N ASP A 9 -15.78 -4.22 -10.80
CA ASP A 9 -15.12 -3.93 -9.52
C ASP A 9 -14.84 -5.21 -8.73
N THR A 10 -13.91 -6.00 -9.26
CA THR A 10 -13.43 -7.15 -8.53
C THR A 10 -12.45 -6.53 -7.55
N PRO A 11 -12.67 -6.65 -6.22
CA PRO A 11 -11.75 -6.06 -5.27
C PRO A 11 -10.36 -6.55 -5.62
N LEU A 12 -9.46 -5.61 -5.85
CA LEU A 12 -8.10 -5.86 -6.25
C LEU A 12 -7.44 -6.52 -5.05
N LYS A 13 -7.42 -7.85 -5.02
CA LYS A 13 -6.88 -8.60 -3.90
C LYS A 13 -5.36 -8.52 -3.92
N LEU A 14 -4.85 -7.43 -3.37
CA LEU A 14 -3.42 -7.17 -3.25
C LEU A 14 -2.75 -8.20 -2.35
N SER A 15 -1.65 -8.74 -2.84
CA SER A 15 -0.76 -9.67 -2.17
C SER A 15 0.65 -9.08 -2.09
N ASN A 16 1.46 -9.60 -1.18
CA ASN A 16 2.85 -9.16 -1.06
C ASN A 16 3.61 -9.32 -2.40
N GLY A 17 4.24 -8.24 -2.86
CA GLY A 17 4.99 -8.19 -4.11
C GLY A 17 4.14 -7.88 -5.35
N ASP A 18 2.85 -7.65 -5.20
CA ASP A 18 1.99 -7.29 -6.34
C ASP A 18 2.37 -5.91 -6.88
N GLN A 19 2.23 -5.77 -8.19
CA GLN A 19 2.29 -4.49 -8.88
C GLN A 19 0.95 -4.18 -9.54
N PHE A 20 0.54 -2.91 -9.48
CA PHE A 20 -0.73 -2.46 -10.02
C PHE A 20 -0.64 -1.00 -10.47
N GLU A 21 -1.64 -0.58 -11.23
CA GLU A 21 -1.79 0.79 -11.71
C GLU A 21 -2.81 1.54 -10.86
N HIS A 22 -2.50 2.78 -10.51
CA HIS A 22 -3.43 3.70 -9.87
C HIS A 22 -3.27 5.09 -10.50
N GLY A 23 -4.26 5.47 -11.33
CA GLY A 23 -4.13 6.60 -12.24
C GLY A 23 -3.16 6.28 -13.40
N GLU A 24 -2.20 7.16 -13.64
CA GLU A 24 -1.16 7.00 -14.68
C GLU A 24 0.15 6.41 -14.12
N GLN A 25 0.19 6.12 -12.82
CA GLN A 25 1.38 5.68 -12.10
C GLN A 25 1.27 4.20 -11.72
N ARG A 26 2.40 3.49 -11.80
CA ARG A 26 2.53 2.11 -11.33
C ARG A 26 3.09 2.06 -9.91
N PHE A 27 2.60 1.11 -9.13
CA PHE A 27 3.00 0.90 -7.76
C PHE A 27 3.34 -0.55 -7.51
N ALA A 28 4.27 -0.78 -6.60
CA ALA A 28 4.54 -2.07 -5.97
C ALA A 28 4.08 -2.01 -4.51
N VAL A 29 3.46 -3.10 -4.03
CA VAL A 29 3.11 -3.26 -2.63
C VAL A 29 3.97 -4.33 -1.99
N THR A 30 4.56 -4.00 -0.84
CA THR A 30 5.26 -4.92 0.03
C THR A 30 4.49 -5.04 1.33
N ILE A 31 4.17 -6.27 1.73
CA ILE A 31 3.44 -6.56 2.97
C ILE A 31 4.33 -7.45 3.82
N GLU A 32 4.82 -6.91 4.91
CA GLU A 32 5.73 -7.58 5.82
C GLU A 32 5.08 -7.76 7.20
N PRO A 33 5.32 -8.89 7.87
CA PRO A 33 4.91 -9.03 9.26
C PRO A 33 5.61 -7.94 10.10
N ASP A 34 4.94 -7.47 11.14
CA ASP A 34 5.57 -6.66 12.19
C ASP A 34 6.61 -7.54 12.91
N GLU A 35 7.84 -7.60 12.38
CA GLU A 35 8.93 -8.49 12.85
C GLU A 35 9.31 -8.24 14.31
N ASP A 36 9.05 -7.03 14.81
CA ASP A 36 9.26 -6.66 16.22
C ASP A 36 8.29 -7.37 17.18
N GLY A 37 7.23 -8.02 16.68
CA GLY A 37 6.33 -8.80 17.51
C GLY A 37 5.84 -8.00 18.71
N THR A 38 5.40 -6.76 18.46
CA THR A 38 4.90 -5.84 19.49
C THR A 38 4.01 -6.58 20.47
N THR A 39 4.40 -6.61 21.74
CA THR A 39 3.68 -7.41 22.74
C THR A 39 2.20 -7.01 22.79
N PRO A 40 1.26 -7.92 23.13
CA PRO A 40 -0.18 -7.64 23.19
C PRO A 40 -0.58 -6.54 24.20
N TYR A 41 0.40 -5.95 24.89
CA TYR A 41 0.25 -4.92 25.91
C TYR A 41 0.79 -3.57 25.48
N ASP A 42 1.15 -3.40 24.20
CA ASP A 42 1.54 -2.10 23.67
C ASP A 42 0.35 -1.13 23.79
N ALA A 43 0.47 -0.17 24.72
CA ALA A 43 -0.62 0.74 25.07
C ALA A 43 -0.98 1.71 23.93
N ASP A 44 -0.09 1.82 22.94
CA ASP A 44 -0.28 2.62 21.73
C ASP A 44 -1.11 1.88 20.67
N LEU A 45 -1.53 0.62 20.92
CA LEU A 45 -2.35 -0.19 20.02
C LEU A 45 -3.81 -0.30 20.52
N PRO A 46 -4.69 0.66 20.18
CA PRO A 46 -6.05 0.73 20.73
C PRO A 46 -6.93 -0.49 20.39
N THR A 47 -6.61 -1.24 19.34
CA THR A 47 -7.42 -2.38 18.89
C THR A 47 -7.19 -3.64 19.74
N LEU A 48 -6.08 -3.71 20.50
CA LEU A 48 -5.76 -4.81 21.42
C LEU A 48 -6.54 -4.76 22.74
N LEU A 49 -7.46 -3.82 22.92
CA LEU A 49 -8.15 -3.64 24.21
C LEU A 49 -9.21 -4.71 24.52
N SER A 50 -9.72 -5.45 23.53
CA SER A 50 -10.72 -6.51 23.74
C SER A 50 -10.09 -7.85 24.10
N ASP A 51 -10.74 -8.62 24.97
CA ASP A 51 -10.25 -9.95 25.40
C ASP A 51 -10.15 -10.94 24.23
N GLU A 52 -11.04 -10.81 23.24
CA GLU A 52 -11.02 -11.63 22.02
C GLU A 52 -9.79 -11.32 21.14
N ARG A 53 -9.49 -10.04 20.89
CA ARG A 53 -8.30 -9.64 20.11
C ARG A 53 -7.00 -10.04 20.81
N LYS A 54 -6.94 -9.90 22.14
CA LYS A 54 -5.80 -10.39 22.93
C LYS A 54 -5.60 -11.90 22.76
N ALA A 55 -6.67 -12.68 22.89
CA ALA A 55 -6.59 -14.13 22.71
C ALA A 55 -6.16 -14.52 21.28
N ALA A 56 -6.67 -13.83 20.25
CA ALA A 56 -6.26 -14.07 18.86
C ALA A 56 -4.77 -13.75 18.62
N TRP A 57 -4.26 -12.66 19.23
CA TRP A 57 -2.84 -12.32 19.20
C TRP A 57 -1.97 -13.38 19.89
N GLU A 58 -2.32 -13.77 21.12
CA GLU A 58 -1.56 -14.76 21.91
C GLU A 58 -1.46 -16.11 21.20
N ASN A 59 -2.50 -16.49 20.44
CA ASN A 59 -2.52 -17.69 19.63
C ASN A 59 -1.93 -17.50 18.21
N LYS A 60 -1.39 -16.32 17.89
CA LYS A 60 -0.82 -15.97 16.58
C LYS A 60 -1.80 -16.08 15.41
N GLN A 61 -3.10 -15.96 15.69
CA GLN A 61 -4.17 -15.98 14.70
C GLN A 61 -4.46 -14.59 14.14
N TRP A 62 -3.87 -13.56 14.75
CA TRP A 62 -3.97 -12.17 14.34
C TRP A 62 -2.68 -11.44 14.71
N HIS A 63 -2.24 -10.51 13.86
CA HIS A 63 -1.06 -9.68 14.07
C HIS A 63 -1.19 -8.33 13.33
N TYR A 64 -0.22 -7.43 13.50
CA TYR A 64 -0.06 -6.26 12.64
C TYR A 64 0.88 -6.59 11.48
N VAL A 65 0.66 -5.93 10.34
CA VAL A 65 1.54 -5.96 9.17
C VAL A 65 1.94 -4.54 8.79
N PHE A 66 3.13 -4.40 8.23
CA PHE A 66 3.56 -3.19 7.55
C PHE A 66 3.24 -3.33 6.07
N VAL A 67 2.55 -2.32 5.54
CA VAL A 67 2.26 -2.18 4.13
C VAL A 67 3.10 -1.02 3.62
N LEU A 68 4.07 -1.32 2.75
CA LEU A 68 4.85 -0.34 2.02
C LEU A 68 4.35 -0.28 0.59
N VAL A 69 4.03 0.93 0.13
CA VAL A 69 3.68 1.23 -1.25
C VAL A 69 4.82 2.02 -1.85
N THR A 70 5.29 1.61 -3.02
CA THR A 70 6.38 2.26 -3.75
C THR A 70 5.96 2.54 -5.17
N ALA A 71 6.11 3.79 -5.63
CA ALA A 71 5.93 4.14 -7.02
C ALA A 71 7.12 3.62 -7.84
N VAL A 72 6.80 2.94 -8.94
CA VAL A 72 7.78 2.31 -9.83
C VAL A 72 7.63 2.81 -11.27
N ASP A 73 8.71 2.84 -12.02
CA ASP A 73 8.71 3.17 -13.45
C ASP A 73 8.07 2.05 -14.31
N GLN A 74 8.09 2.24 -15.63
CA GLN A 74 7.51 1.25 -16.56
C GLN A 74 8.25 -0.10 -16.55
N ASP A 75 9.54 -0.09 -16.20
CA ASP A 75 10.39 -1.27 -16.09
C ASP A 75 10.25 -1.93 -14.69
N GLY A 76 9.52 -1.30 -13.76
CA GLY A 76 9.28 -1.78 -12.42
C GLY A 76 10.37 -1.40 -11.42
N ASN A 77 11.23 -0.43 -11.74
CA ASN A 77 12.23 0.09 -10.82
C ASN A 77 11.64 1.22 -9.96
N ASP A 78 12.08 1.33 -8.72
CA ASP A 78 11.72 2.43 -7.83
C ASP A 78 12.02 3.79 -8.48
N ILE A 79 11.06 4.70 -8.39
CA ILE A 79 11.27 6.10 -8.82
C ILE A 79 12.00 6.81 -7.70
N GLU A 80 13.24 7.22 -7.93
CA GLU A 80 14.01 8.00 -6.96
C GLU A 80 14.13 9.44 -7.42
N ILE A 81 13.69 10.39 -6.59
CA ILE A 81 13.86 11.82 -6.83
C ILE A 81 14.89 12.36 -5.84
N ASP A 82 15.95 12.99 -6.37
CA ASP A 82 17.07 13.49 -5.57
C ASP A 82 16.60 14.37 -4.41
N GLY A 83 16.95 13.96 -3.19
CA GLY A 83 16.75 14.73 -1.97
C GLY A 83 15.37 14.57 -1.30
N PHE A 84 14.47 13.74 -1.84
CA PHE A 84 13.14 13.50 -1.26
C PHE A 84 12.70 12.05 -1.38
N ASP A 85 12.29 11.43 -0.27
CA ASP A 85 11.61 10.12 -0.27
C ASP A 85 10.13 10.33 -0.61
N THR A 86 9.86 10.68 -1.87
CA THR A 86 8.53 11.09 -2.38
C THR A 86 7.79 9.94 -3.05
N SER A 87 8.48 8.83 -3.33
CA SER A 87 7.92 7.69 -4.07
C SER A 87 7.45 6.57 -3.17
N ARG A 88 7.49 6.74 -1.85
CA ARG A 88 7.19 5.67 -0.89
C ARG A 88 6.28 6.19 0.21
N ALA A 89 5.33 5.36 0.60
CA ALA A 89 4.49 5.59 1.76
C ALA A 89 4.23 4.26 2.46
N TYR A 90 4.12 4.29 3.79
CA TYR A 90 3.92 3.09 4.59
C TYR A 90 2.79 3.26 5.59
N ALA A 91 2.08 2.16 5.84
CA ALA A 91 1.05 2.07 6.86
C ALA A 91 1.23 0.80 7.70
N ARG A 92 0.89 0.90 8.98
CA ARG A 92 0.82 -0.25 9.88
C ARG A 92 -0.64 -0.58 10.11
N VAL A 93 -1.05 -1.80 9.80
CA VAL A 93 -2.46 -2.20 9.80
C VAL A 93 -2.67 -3.59 10.35
N GLU A 94 -3.91 -3.87 10.75
CA GLU A 94 -4.30 -5.19 11.22
C GLU A 94 -4.20 -6.22 10.10
N SER A 95 -3.73 -7.44 10.39
CA SER A 95 -3.56 -8.53 9.40
C SER A 95 -4.84 -8.96 8.69
N ASP A 96 -6.01 -8.61 9.24
CA ASP A 96 -7.33 -8.86 8.68
C ASP A 96 -8.00 -7.58 8.13
N ALA A 97 -7.29 -6.46 8.10
CA ALA A 97 -7.76 -5.23 7.49
C ALA A 97 -7.89 -5.38 5.96
N ASP A 98 -8.74 -4.55 5.37
CA ASP A 98 -8.82 -4.40 3.93
C ASP A 98 -7.62 -3.61 3.41
N ILE A 99 -6.58 -4.33 2.98
CA ILE A 99 -5.32 -3.74 2.50
C ILE A 99 -5.55 -2.81 1.30
N GLU A 100 -6.51 -3.10 0.43
CA GLU A 100 -6.78 -2.26 -0.73
C GLU A 100 -7.28 -0.87 -0.32
N ALA A 101 -8.21 -0.83 0.65
CA ALA A 101 -8.74 0.41 1.20
C ALA A 101 -7.66 1.27 1.87
N ILE A 102 -6.55 0.66 2.32
CA ILE A 102 -5.39 1.33 2.91
C ILE A 102 -4.41 1.79 1.83
N VAL A 103 -4.14 0.95 0.83
CA VAL A 103 -3.15 1.22 -0.22
C VAL A 103 -3.58 2.37 -1.14
N ARG A 104 -4.86 2.47 -1.49
CA ARG A 104 -5.35 3.52 -2.40
C ARG A 104 -5.02 4.95 -1.93
N PRO A 105 -5.32 5.34 -0.67
CA PRO A 105 -4.88 6.63 -0.13
C PRO A 105 -3.36 6.86 -0.16
N LEU A 106 -2.57 5.81 0.08
CA LEU A 106 -1.10 5.92 0.02
C LEU A 106 -0.62 6.19 -1.41
N CYS A 107 -1.25 5.58 -2.42
CA CYS A 107 -0.97 5.89 -3.82
C CYS A 107 -1.33 7.34 -4.17
N ASP A 108 -2.45 7.86 -3.65
CA ASP A 108 -2.84 9.26 -3.86
C ASP A 108 -1.83 10.23 -3.24
N GLU A 109 -1.34 9.94 -2.02
CA GLU A 109 -0.29 10.70 -1.35
C GLU A 109 1.00 10.73 -2.16
N ILE A 110 1.50 9.55 -2.57
CA ILE A 110 2.72 9.44 -3.38
C ILE A 110 2.56 10.20 -4.71
N ASN A 111 1.41 10.06 -5.39
CA ASN A 111 1.15 10.78 -6.64
C ASN A 111 1.21 12.30 -6.44
N GLN A 112 0.63 12.80 -5.35
CA GLN A 112 0.68 14.22 -5.01
C GLN A 112 2.12 14.68 -4.74
N ASP A 113 2.88 13.89 -3.99
CA ASP A 113 4.27 14.20 -3.66
C ASP A 113 5.18 14.19 -4.90
N LEU A 114 4.99 13.22 -5.79
CA LEU A 114 5.67 13.14 -7.09
C LEU A 114 5.32 14.36 -7.96
N GLU A 115 4.07 14.78 -8.02
CA GLU A 115 3.64 15.97 -8.77
C GLU A 115 4.31 17.24 -8.20
N ILE A 116 4.32 17.41 -6.87
CA ILE A 116 5.00 18.52 -6.19
C ILE A 116 6.50 18.53 -6.50
N ALA A 117 7.11 17.35 -6.57
CA ALA A 117 8.51 17.17 -6.94
C ALA A 117 8.78 17.37 -8.45
N GLY A 118 7.74 17.58 -9.26
CA GLY A 118 7.84 17.82 -10.70
C GLY A 118 8.01 16.56 -11.54
N TYR A 119 7.73 15.39 -10.98
CA TYR A 119 7.70 14.14 -11.73
C TYR A 119 6.39 14.02 -12.51
N SER A 120 6.46 13.45 -13.71
CA SER A 120 5.29 13.13 -14.53
C SER A 120 5.52 11.78 -15.22
N PRO A 121 4.62 10.81 -15.05
CA PRO A 121 4.78 9.46 -15.62
C PRO A 121 4.82 9.45 -17.18
N ASP A 122 4.31 10.51 -17.84
CA ASP A 122 4.28 10.66 -19.31
C ASP A 122 5.50 11.42 -19.90
N SER A 123 6.61 11.58 -19.17
CA SER A 123 7.77 12.40 -19.60
C SER A 123 8.51 11.90 -20.86
N SER A 124 8.03 10.84 -21.51
CA SER A 124 8.43 10.44 -22.87
C SER A 124 8.11 11.51 -23.94
N LYS A 125 7.35 12.56 -23.64
CA LYS A 125 7.03 13.66 -24.58
C LYS A 125 7.85 14.94 -24.42
N GLN A 126 8.92 14.95 -23.63
CA GLN A 126 9.82 16.10 -23.50
C GLN A 126 11.17 15.91 -24.21
N ARG A 127 11.15 15.35 -25.42
CA ARG A 127 12.22 15.54 -26.42
C ARG A 127 11.63 15.67 -27.82
N MET A 128 11.21 16.88 -28.16
CA MET A 128 11.24 17.39 -29.54
C MET A 128 11.76 18.81 -29.53
#